data_AF-A0A3B9QUV8-F1
#
_entry.id   AF-A0A3B9QUV8-F1
#
_cell.length_a   1.000
_cell.length_b   1.000
_cell.length_c   1.000
_cell.angle_alpha   90.00
_cell.angle_beta   90.00
_cell.angle_gamma   90.00
#
_symmetry.space_group_name_H-M   'P 1'
#
loop_
_entity.id
_entity.type
_entity.pdbx_description
1 polymer ?
#
loop_
_entity_poly.entity_id
_entity_poly.type
_entity_poly.pdbx_seq_one_letter_code
_entity_poly.pdbx_strand_id
1 'polypeptide(L)'
;MTNPISITDPADPRLDDIRDLNSSDRRPDLPGGRGLVIAEGNLVVPRLAASRFPVRCVVGFARRLEELEHAASADPAVAAGLADVPIYEVSREVLAEVAGFDMHRGLVAAADRVGEPTVGEVLDGLDEDNRVIGVLEGVGDHENIGALFRNAAGLGVGAVLLGAGCADPLYRRVVRVSMGHVLRVPFAHVPGKPTTWQRGLADLQERGYRVVAMTPNTDNTLADAVRGADKVAVMVGAEGSGLTEHAMRAADVRAKIPMSPGTDSLNVATSAAVGFYAAQF
;
A
#
# COMPACT_ATOMS: atom_id res chain seq x y z
N MET A 1 -9.16 -24.94 -7.28
CA MET A 1 -7.76 -24.72 -6.83
C MET A 1 -6.98 -26.01 -7.03
N THR A 2 -5.66 -25.91 -7.16
CA THR A 2 -4.74 -27.05 -7.24
C THR A 2 -4.70 -27.79 -5.90
N ASN A 3 -4.61 -29.13 -5.91
CA ASN A 3 -4.46 -29.89 -4.66
C ASN A 3 -3.12 -29.53 -3.97
N PRO A 4 -3.11 -29.30 -2.65
CA PRO A 4 -1.88 -29.02 -1.93
C PRO A 4 -0.87 -30.17 -2.03
N ILE A 5 0.41 -29.81 -2.19
CA ILE A 5 1.53 -30.74 -2.15
C ILE A 5 2.20 -30.61 -0.78
N SER A 6 2.26 -31.71 -0.03
CA SER A 6 2.93 -31.73 1.27
C SER A 6 4.46 -31.63 1.10
N ILE A 7 5.09 -30.72 1.85
CA ILE A 7 6.54 -30.52 1.91
C ILE A 7 6.99 -30.57 3.37
N THR A 8 7.94 -31.46 3.66
CA THR A 8 8.49 -31.63 5.01
C THR A 8 9.96 -31.20 5.12
N ASP A 9 10.65 -31.02 4.00
CA ASP A 9 12.04 -30.58 3.95
C ASP A 9 12.10 -29.04 3.81
N PRO A 10 12.62 -28.30 4.81
CA PRO A 10 12.81 -26.85 4.72
C PRO A 10 13.76 -26.42 3.59
N ALA A 11 14.63 -27.30 3.12
CA ALA A 11 15.56 -27.04 2.03
C ALA A 11 14.94 -27.24 0.64
N ASP A 12 13.67 -27.63 0.54
CA ASP A 12 13.00 -27.85 -0.74
C ASP A 12 13.00 -26.56 -1.60
N PRO A 13 13.50 -26.60 -2.84
CA PRO A 13 13.63 -25.41 -3.69
C PRO A 13 12.29 -24.77 -4.07
N ARG A 14 11.18 -25.50 -3.94
CA ARG A 14 9.83 -24.94 -4.18
C ARG A 14 9.43 -23.88 -3.16
N LEU A 15 10.16 -23.78 -2.04
CA LEU A 15 9.95 -22.81 -0.98
C LEU A 15 10.86 -21.57 -1.09
N ASP A 16 11.70 -21.47 -2.12
CA ASP A 16 12.70 -20.39 -2.27
C ASP A 16 12.09 -18.99 -2.41
N ASP A 17 10.86 -18.88 -2.90
CA ASP A 17 10.15 -17.60 -3.03
C ASP A 17 9.76 -16.99 -1.67
N ILE A 18 9.69 -17.81 -0.60
CA ILE A 18 9.36 -17.37 0.76
C ILE A 18 10.52 -17.58 1.75
N ARG A 19 11.74 -17.83 1.24
CA ARG A 19 12.91 -18.09 2.07
C ARG A 19 13.50 -16.78 2.61
N ASP A 20 13.93 -16.79 3.87
CA ASP A 20 14.58 -15.67 4.57
C ASP A 20 13.85 -14.33 4.39
N LEU A 21 12.58 -14.31 4.74
CA LEU A 21 11.73 -13.12 4.66
C LEU A 21 12.14 -12.00 5.65
N ASN A 22 13.14 -12.24 6.51
CA ASN A 22 13.74 -11.20 7.34
C ASN A 22 14.56 -10.19 6.52
N SER A 23 15.15 -10.63 5.40
CA SER A 23 16.12 -9.86 4.60
C SER A 23 15.65 -9.56 3.17
N SER A 24 14.43 -9.98 2.81
CA SER A 24 14.02 -10.33 1.43
C SER A 24 13.73 -9.20 0.43
N ASP A 25 14.12 -7.95 0.68
CA ASP A 25 13.75 -6.84 -0.23
C ASP A 25 14.68 -6.69 -1.43
N ARG A 26 15.91 -7.19 -1.30
CA ARG A 26 16.84 -7.29 -2.43
C ARG A 26 16.88 -8.71 -2.90
N ARG A 27 16.30 -8.92 -4.08
CA ARG A 27 16.43 -10.15 -4.87
C ARG A 27 17.12 -9.79 -6.17
N PRO A 28 18.47 -9.72 -6.18
CA PRO A 28 19.25 -9.37 -7.38
C PRO A 28 18.99 -10.32 -8.54
N ASP A 29 18.52 -11.53 -8.24
CA ASP A 29 18.11 -12.59 -9.15
C ASP A 29 16.79 -12.28 -9.89
N LEU A 30 16.00 -11.30 -9.45
CA LEU A 30 14.72 -10.92 -10.06
C LEU A 30 14.82 -9.63 -10.90
N PRO A 31 13.96 -9.46 -11.91
CA PRO A 31 13.92 -8.25 -12.74
C PRO A 31 13.83 -6.96 -11.90
N GLY A 32 14.79 -6.06 -12.10
CA GLY A 32 14.87 -4.79 -11.37
C GLY A 32 15.43 -4.89 -9.94
N GLY A 33 15.91 -6.05 -9.50
CA GLY A 33 16.56 -6.25 -8.19
C GLY A 33 15.64 -6.08 -6.98
N ARG A 34 14.33 -5.95 -7.20
CA ARG A 34 13.30 -5.76 -6.17
C ARG A 34 12.68 -7.10 -5.80
N GLY A 35 12.42 -7.29 -4.50
CA GLY A 35 11.78 -8.49 -3.97
C GLY A 35 10.35 -8.72 -4.48
N LEU A 36 9.85 -9.93 -4.27
CA LEU A 36 8.47 -10.35 -4.55
C LEU A 36 7.45 -9.57 -3.70
N VAL A 37 6.18 -9.60 -4.11
CA VAL A 37 5.08 -9.15 -3.27
C VAL A 37 4.69 -10.31 -2.34
N ILE A 38 4.85 -10.11 -1.04
CA ILE A 38 4.57 -11.15 -0.03
C ILE A 38 3.31 -10.79 0.75
N ALA A 39 2.33 -11.69 0.75
CA ALA A 39 1.10 -11.60 1.53
C ALA A 39 1.05 -12.66 2.63
N GLU A 40 0.59 -12.27 3.81
CA GLU A 40 0.55 -13.14 4.99
C GLU A 40 -0.83 -13.17 5.66
N GLY A 41 -1.38 -14.36 5.81
CA GLY A 41 -2.61 -14.66 6.52
C GLY A 41 -3.88 -14.58 5.69
N ASN A 42 -4.95 -15.09 6.29
CA ASN A 42 -6.22 -15.39 5.62
C ASN A 42 -6.98 -14.20 5.06
N LEU A 43 -6.64 -12.98 5.47
CA LEU A 43 -7.28 -11.78 4.92
C LEU A 43 -6.43 -11.16 3.79
N VAL A 44 -5.12 -11.36 3.82
CA VAL A 44 -4.18 -10.68 2.90
C VAL A 44 -3.93 -11.56 1.68
N VAL A 45 -3.79 -12.88 1.85
CA VAL A 45 -3.57 -13.80 0.74
C VAL A 45 -4.72 -13.80 -0.27
N PRO A 46 -6.01 -13.84 0.12
CA PRO A 46 -7.09 -13.68 -0.84
C PRO A 46 -7.07 -12.32 -1.54
N ARG A 47 -6.69 -11.23 -0.85
CA ARG A 47 -6.56 -9.92 -1.49
C ARG A 47 -5.43 -9.88 -2.53
N LEU A 48 -4.34 -10.60 -2.30
CA LEU A 48 -3.27 -10.74 -3.29
C LEU A 48 -3.74 -11.56 -4.48
N ALA A 49 -4.43 -12.69 -4.25
CA ALA A 49 -5.01 -13.49 -5.31
C ALA A 49 -5.98 -12.68 -6.18
N ALA A 50 -6.86 -11.87 -5.59
CA ALA A 50 -7.79 -11.02 -6.33
C ALA A 50 -7.14 -9.75 -6.92
N SER A 51 -5.83 -9.54 -6.76
CA SER A 51 -5.13 -8.35 -7.23
C SER A 51 -4.54 -8.53 -8.63
N ARG A 52 -3.92 -7.47 -9.15
CA ARG A 52 -3.19 -7.50 -10.44
C ARG A 52 -1.86 -8.25 -10.39
N PHE A 53 -1.40 -8.69 -9.22
CA PHE A 53 -0.09 -9.31 -9.04
C PHE A 53 -0.18 -10.84 -9.26
N PRO A 54 0.51 -11.41 -10.27
CA PRO A 54 0.46 -12.85 -10.54
C PRO A 54 1.01 -13.65 -9.36
N VAL A 55 0.18 -14.49 -8.76
CA VAL A 55 0.59 -15.34 -7.64
C VAL A 55 1.47 -16.47 -8.17
N ARG A 56 2.63 -16.65 -7.55
CA ARG A 56 3.63 -17.67 -7.90
C ARG A 56 3.42 -18.95 -7.11
N CYS A 57 3.11 -18.83 -5.82
CA CYS A 57 2.83 -19.94 -4.95
C CYS A 57 2.05 -19.51 -3.71
N VAL A 58 1.39 -20.49 -3.09
CA VAL A 58 0.82 -20.37 -1.74
C VAL A 58 1.44 -21.44 -0.85
N VAL A 59 1.88 -21.06 0.33
CA VAL A 59 2.42 -21.96 1.36
C VAL A 59 1.60 -21.80 2.63
N GLY A 60 1.15 -22.88 3.24
CA GLY A 60 0.38 -22.77 4.48
C GLY A 60 0.17 -24.07 5.23
N PHE A 61 -0.43 -23.96 6.40
CA PHE A 61 -0.88 -25.11 7.18
C PHE A 61 -2.19 -25.64 6.59
N ALA A 62 -2.46 -26.95 6.71
CA ALA A 62 -3.67 -27.61 6.20
C ALA A 62 -4.95 -26.78 6.43
N ARG A 63 -5.24 -26.43 7.68
CA ARG A 63 -6.42 -25.62 8.06
C ARG A 63 -6.47 -24.26 7.33
N ARG A 64 -5.32 -23.59 7.15
CA ARG A 64 -5.29 -22.26 6.50
C ARG A 64 -5.50 -22.37 4.99
N LEU A 65 -5.05 -23.47 4.38
CA LEU A 65 -5.30 -23.77 2.97
C LEU A 65 -6.79 -24.06 2.73
N GLU A 66 -7.43 -24.80 3.64
CA GLU A 66 -8.90 -24.98 3.62
C GLU A 66 -9.63 -23.64 3.71
N GLU A 67 -9.24 -22.76 4.65
CA GLU A 67 -9.82 -21.41 4.79
C GLU A 67 -9.65 -20.57 3.51
N LEU A 68 -8.52 -20.72 2.80
CA LEU A 68 -8.29 -20.08 1.50
C LEU A 68 -9.18 -20.66 0.39
N GLU A 69 -9.40 -21.98 0.38
CA GLU A 69 -10.31 -22.63 -0.57
C GLU A 69 -11.76 -22.16 -0.43
N HIS A 70 -12.21 -21.98 0.82
CA HIS A 70 -13.51 -21.36 1.09
C HIS A 70 -13.58 -19.93 0.55
N ALA A 71 -12.52 -19.13 0.74
CA ALA A 71 -12.45 -17.77 0.20
C ALA A 71 -12.48 -17.75 -1.34
N ALA A 72 -11.77 -18.65 -2.00
CA ALA A 72 -11.79 -18.80 -3.44
C ALA A 72 -13.17 -19.23 -3.96
N SER A 73 -13.87 -20.11 -3.23
CA SER A 73 -15.23 -20.53 -3.58
C SER A 73 -16.25 -19.40 -3.46
N ALA A 74 -16.00 -18.42 -2.57
CA ALA A 74 -16.87 -17.28 -2.34
C ALA A 74 -16.60 -16.08 -3.25
N ASP A 75 -15.37 -15.94 -3.78
CA ASP A 75 -14.94 -14.81 -4.60
C ASP A 75 -14.29 -15.28 -5.92
N PRO A 76 -14.95 -15.07 -7.08
CA PRO A 76 -14.41 -15.47 -8.38
C PRO A 76 -13.05 -14.85 -8.71
N ALA A 77 -12.75 -13.65 -8.21
CA ALA A 77 -11.44 -13.01 -8.44
C ALA A 77 -10.33 -13.74 -7.68
N VAL A 78 -10.62 -14.21 -6.45
CA VAL A 78 -9.69 -15.05 -5.67
C VAL A 78 -9.50 -16.39 -6.38
N ALA A 79 -10.57 -17.03 -6.86
CA ALA A 79 -10.47 -18.28 -7.61
C ALA A 79 -9.62 -18.14 -8.87
N ALA A 80 -9.83 -17.07 -9.64
CA ALA A 80 -9.09 -16.79 -10.86
C ALA A 80 -7.60 -16.55 -10.58
N GLY A 81 -7.27 -15.77 -9.54
CA GLY A 81 -5.88 -15.52 -9.16
C GLY A 81 -5.13 -16.71 -8.56
N LEU A 82 -5.86 -17.77 -8.19
CA LEU A 82 -5.29 -19.04 -7.70
C LEU A 82 -5.39 -20.16 -8.74
N ALA A 83 -5.87 -19.89 -9.95
CA ALA A 83 -5.89 -20.85 -11.03
C ALA A 83 -4.47 -21.26 -11.39
N ASP A 84 -4.20 -22.57 -11.44
CA ASP A 84 -2.90 -23.16 -11.75
C ASP A 84 -1.73 -22.74 -10.84
N VAL A 85 -2.03 -22.10 -9.71
CA VAL A 85 -1.02 -21.72 -8.71
C VAL A 85 -0.64 -22.95 -7.89
N PRO A 86 0.66 -23.27 -7.74
CA PRO A 86 1.09 -24.34 -6.86
C PRO A 86 0.84 -23.99 -5.40
N ILE A 87 0.27 -24.95 -4.67
CA ILE A 87 -0.07 -24.83 -3.25
C ILE A 87 0.75 -25.86 -2.49
N TYR A 88 1.45 -25.40 -1.45
CA TYR A 88 2.33 -26.21 -0.62
C TYR A 88 1.83 -26.26 0.82
N GLU A 89 1.59 -27.46 1.30
CA GLU A 89 1.25 -27.70 2.71
C GLU A 89 2.51 -28.01 3.50
N VAL A 90 2.73 -27.28 4.60
CA VAL A 90 3.90 -27.42 5.46
C VAL A 90 3.51 -27.41 6.95
N SER A 91 4.38 -27.91 7.82
CA SER A 91 4.23 -27.74 9.26
C SER A 91 4.61 -26.32 9.71
N ARG A 92 4.31 -25.97 10.96
CA ARG A 92 4.75 -24.69 11.57
C ARG A 92 6.27 -24.58 11.60
N GLU A 93 6.93 -25.66 11.96
CA GLU A 93 8.38 -25.74 12.11
C GLU A 93 9.07 -25.51 10.77
N VAL A 94 8.61 -26.20 9.72
CA VAL A 94 9.13 -26.04 8.35
C VAL A 94 8.93 -24.60 7.86
N LEU A 95 7.73 -24.04 8.03
CA LEU A 95 7.46 -22.67 7.59
C LEU A 95 8.30 -21.63 8.34
N ALA A 96 8.47 -21.81 9.65
CA ALA A 96 9.28 -20.91 10.47
C ALA A 96 10.76 -20.95 10.09
N GLU A 97 11.30 -22.14 9.82
CA GLU A 97 12.67 -22.33 9.37
C GLU A 97 12.91 -21.69 8.00
N VAL A 98 12.00 -21.92 7.04
CA VAL A 98 12.07 -21.34 5.70
C VAL A 98 11.98 -19.81 5.75
N ALA A 99 10.98 -19.26 6.45
CA ALA A 99 10.76 -17.82 6.51
C ALA A 99 11.81 -17.08 7.35
N GLY A 100 12.50 -17.78 8.26
CA GLY A 100 13.49 -17.22 9.18
C GLY A 100 12.90 -16.63 10.47
N PHE A 101 11.60 -16.78 10.72
CA PHE A 101 10.90 -16.37 11.96
C PHE A 101 9.57 -17.12 12.07
N ASP A 102 8.98 -17.17 13.27
CA ASP A 102 7.68 -17.83 13.46
C ASP A 102 6.56 -17.10 12.71
N MET A 103 6.03 -17.75 11.68
CA MET A 103 4.92 -17.26 10.87
C MET A 103 3.59 -17.61 11.53
N HIS A 104 3.21 -16.86 12.58
CA HIS A 104 2.00 -17.13 13.38
C HIS A 104 0.71 -17.24 12.56
N ARG A 105 0.64 -16.52 11.42
CA ARG A 105 -0.54 -16.51 10.54
C ARG A 105 -0.72 -17.83 9.78
N GLY A 106 0.36 -18.56 9.50
CA GLY A 106 0.32 -19.90 8.92
C GLY A 106 -0.11 -20.00 7.47
N LEU A 107 -0.13 -18.88 6.75
CA LEU A 107 -0.47 -18.80 5.33
C LEU A 107 0.34 -17.67 4.71
N VAL A 108 1.03 -17.95 3.62
CA VAL A 108 1.89 -17.02 2.90
C VAL A 108 1.66 -17.21 1.41
N ALA A 109 1.64 -16.13 0.66
CA ALA A 109 1.69 -16.18 -0.79
C ALA A 109 2.77 -15.24 -1.31
N ALA A 110 3.46 -15.68 -2.35
CA ALA A 110 4.43 -14.89 -3.08
C ALA A 110 3.87 -14.57 -4.47
N ALA A 111 4.05 -13.34 -4.93
CA ALA A 111 3.60 -12.89 -6.23
C ALA A 111 4.66 -12.03 -6.94
N ASP A 112 4.61 -12.08 -8.27
CA ASP A 112 5.42 -11.21 -9.11
C ASP A 112 4.92 -9.76 -9.02
N ARG A 113 5.87 -8.82 -9.13
CA ARG A 113 5.53 -7.42 -9.37
C ARG A 113 5.12 -7.24 -10.83
N VAL A 114 4.16 -6.36 -11.07
CA VAL A 114 3.81 -5.90 -12.42
C VAL A 114 4.35 -4.50 -12.66
N GLY A 115 4.39 -4.07 -13.92
CA GLY A 115 4.67 -2.68 -14.27
C GLY A 115 3.77 -1.74 -13.49
N GLU A 116 4.36 -0.70 -12.90
CA GLU A 116 3.59 0.27 -12.15
C GLU A 116 2.88 1.22 -13.12
N PRO A 117 1.56 1.45 -12.94
CA PRO A 117 0.85 2.40 -13.78
C PRO A 117 1.40 3.81 -13.58
N THR A 118 1.29 4.63 -14.62
CA THR A 118 1.55 6.06 -14.55
C THR A 118 0.49 6.77 -13.70
N VAL A 119 0.81 7.98 -13.24
CA VAL A 119 -0.16 8.85 -12.55
C VAL A 119 -1.42 9.06 -13.42
N GLY A 120 -1.24 9.31 -14.72
CA GLY A 120 -2.34 9.46 -15.67
C GLY A 120 -3.24 8.23 -15.73
N GLU A 121 -2.67 7.04 -15.93
CA GLU A 121 -3.43 5.77 -15.97
C GLU A 121 -4.19 5.50 -14.67
N VAL A 122 -3.58 5.80 -13.51
CA VAL A 122 -4.26 5.68 -12.22
C VAL A 122 -5.44 6.64 -12.14
N LEU A 123 -5.24 7.91 -12.51
CA LEU A 123 -6.27 8.93 -12.39
C LEU A 123 -7.42 8.75 -13.40
N ASP A 124 -7.11 8.26 -14.60
CA ASP A 124 -8.08 7.95 -15.66
C ASP A 124 -8.94 6.72 -15.32
N GLY A 125 -8.43 5.81 -14.49
CA GLY A 125 -9.14 4.62 -14.04
C GLY A 125 -10.03 4.81 -12.82
N LEU A 126 -10.14 6.03 -12.28
CA LEU A 126 -10.98 6.34 -11.12
C LEU A 126 -12.43 6.55 -11.53
N ASP A 127 -13.34 6.19 -10.63
CA ASP A 127 -14.76 6.52 -10.79
C ASP A 127 -14.96 8.04 -10.85
N GLU A 128 -15.92 8.49 -11.67
CA GLU A 128 -16.17 9.92 -11.90
C GLU A 128 -16.50 10.70 -10.62
N ASP A 129 -17.16 10.01 -9.68
CA ASP A 129 -17.57 10.52 -8.36
C ASP A 129 -16.46 10.48 -7.31
N ASN A 130 -15.25 10.00 -7.63
CA ASN A 130 -14.15 10.05 -6.69
C ASN A 130 -13.75 11.50 -6.36
N ARG A 131 -13.83 11.83 -5.08
CA ARG A 131 -13.54 13.16 -4.54
C ARG A 131 -12.18 13.29 -3.86
N VAL A 132 -11.52 12.19 -3.48
CA VAL A 132 -10.36 12.26 -2.58
C VAL A 132 -9.17 11.46 -3.11
N ILE A 133 -8.00 12.10 -3.13
CA ILE A 133 -6.69 11.50 -3.45
C ILE A 133 -5.73 11.74 -2.30
N GLY A 134 -4.93 10.74 -1.96
CA GLY A 134 -3.78 10.90 -1.05
C GLY A 134 -2.51 11.19 -1.82
N VAL A 135 -1.69 12.12 -1.34
CA VAL A 135 -0.36 12.40 -1.90
C VAL A 135 0.66 12.34 -0.76
N LEU A 136 1.73 11.56 -0.95
CA LEU A 136 2.77 11.38 0.05
C LEU A 136 4.10 12.00 -0.43
N GLU A 137 4.84 12.66 0.45
CA GLU A 137 6.23 13.05 0.20
C GLU A 137 7.12 12.56 1.34
N GLY A 138 8.21 11.87 1.01
CA GLY A 138 9.24 11.52 1.98
C GLY A 138 8.81 10.58 3.11
N VAL A 139 7.63 9.95 3.02
CA VAL A 139 7.15 9.00 4.03
C VAL A 139 7.98 7.72 3.92
N GLY A 140 8.99 7.59 4.77
CA GLY A 140 9.93 6.47 4.76
C GLY A 140 9.53 5.30 5.66
N ASP A 141 8.67 5.54 6.64
CA ASP A 141 8.24 4.51 7.57
C ASP A 141 7.15 3.60 6.96
N HIS A 142 7.44 2.30 6.92
CA HIS A 142 6.56 1.30 6.31
C HIS A 142 5.26 1.07 7.10
N GLU A 143 5.25 1.34 8.41
CA GLU A 143 4.04 1.23 9.22
C GLU A 143 3.09 2.37 8.89
N ASN A 144 3.64 3.58 8.70
CA ASN A 144 2.89 4.75 8.28
C ASN A 144 2.33 4.62 6.86
N ILE A 145 3.13 4.15 5.88
CA ILE A 145 2.60 3.85 4.53
C ILE A 145 1.48 2.80 4.62
N GLY A 146 1.70 1.72 5.37
CA GLY A 146 0.68 0.68 5.53
C GLY A 146 -0.63 1.20 6.14
N ALA A 147 -0.52 2.00 7.20
CA ALA A 147 -1.66 2.64 7.86
C ALA A 147 -2.36 3.64 6.92
N LEU A 148 -1.61 4.40 6.13
CA LEU A 148 -2.12 5.31 5.09
C LEU A 148 -2.99 4.58 4.06
N PHE A 149 -2.50 3.48 3.49
CA PHE A 149 -3.28 2.68 2.53
C PHE A 149 -4.53 2.07 3.17
N ARG A 150 -4.45 1.67 4.44
CA ARG A 150 -5.61 1.18 5.18
C ARG A 150 -6.64 2.27 5.43
N ASN A 151 -6.19 3.47 5.82
CA ASN A 151 -7.04 4.63 6.02
C ASN A 151 -7.68 5.08 4.69
N ALA A 152 -6.90 5.11 3.62
CA ALA A 152 -7.36 5.41 2.26
C ALA A 152 -8.51 4.47 1.85
N ALA A 153 -8.33 3.16 2.00
CA ALA A 153 -9.37 2.19 1.70
C ALA A 153 -10.63 2.35 2.58
N GLY A 154 -10.45 2.63 3.87
CA GLY A 154 -11.57 2.80 4.81
C GLY A 154 -12.35 4.11 4.61
N LEU A 155 -11.71 5.13 4.04
CA LEU A 155 -12.25 6.48 3.84
C LEU A 155 -12.53 6.79 2.37
N GLY A 156 -12.63 5.77 1.51
CA GLY A 156 -13.02 5.95 0.11
C GLY A 156 -12.07 6.83 -0.70
N VAL A 157 -10.78 6.89 -0.33
CA VAL A 157 -9.75 7.57 -1.14
C VAL A 157 -9.48 6.72 -2.37
N GLY A 158 -9.68 7.29 -3.55
CA GLY A 158 -9.61 6.49 -4.78
C GLY A 158 -8.19 6.16 -5.24
N ALA A 159 -7.18 6.95 -4.87
CA ALA A 159 -5.78 6.59 -5.11
C ALA A 159 -4.80 7.25 -4.14
N VAL A 160 -3.60 6.67 -4.05
CA VAL A 160 -2.45 7.24 -3.32
C VAL A 160 -1.30 7.49 -4.29
N LEU A 161 -0.86 8.73 -4.42
CA LEU A 161 0.30 9.11 -5.23
C LEU A 161 1.54 9.25 -4.35
N LEU A 162 2.63 8.58 -4.73
CA LEU A 162 3.88 8.59 -4.00
C LEU A 162 4.86 9.58 -4.65
N GLY A 163 5.10 10.70 -3.99
CA GLY A 163 6.13 11.66 -4.34
C GLY A 163 7.54 11.17 -3.99
N ALA A 164 8.51 12.06 -4.09
CA ALA A 164 9.91 11.71 -3.86
C ALA A 164 10.18 11.24 -2.42
N GLY A 165 11.06 10.24 -2.29
CA GLY A 165 11.54 9.77 -0.99
C GLY A 165 10.56 8.88 -0.20
N CYS A 166 9.43 8.47 -0.80
CA CYS A 166 8.56 7.49 -0.18
C CYS A 166 9.20 6.09 -0.20
N ALA A 167 8.97 5.30 0.85
CA ALA A 167 9.34 3.89 0.85
C ALA A 167 8.43 3.06 -0.08
N ASP A 168 8.87 1.85 -0.40
CA ASP A 168 8.20 0.97 -1.35
C ASP A 168 6.82 0.50 -0.80
N PRO A 169 5.70 0.82 -1.48
CA PRO A 169 4.37 0.44 -1.01
C PRO A 169 4.14 -1.08 -1.06
N LEU A 170 4.92 -1.82 -1.85
CA LEU A 170 4.81 -3.28 -1.96
C LEU A 170 5.77 -4.01 -1.02
N TYR A 171 6.45 -3.30 -0.13
CA TYR A 171 7.22 -3.94 0.93
C TYR A 171 6.35 -4.84 1.80
N ARG A 172 6.85 -6.02 2.17
CA ARG A 172 6.15 -7.02 3.00
C ARG A 172 5.52 -6.40 4.25
N ARG A 173 6.22 -5.49 4.93
CA ARG A 173 5.67 -4.81 6.12
C ARG A 173 4.49 -3.90 5.77
N VAL A 174 4.54 -3.17 4.65
CA VAL A 174 3.44 -2.31 4.18
C VAL A 174 2.22 -3.17 3.82
N VAL A 175 2.40 -4.26 3.08
CA VAL A 175 1.33 -5.21 2.74
C VAL A 175 0.68 -5.77 4.01
N ARG A 176 1.49 -6.14 5.00
CA ARG A 176 1.00 -6.67 6.28
C ARG A 176 0.24 -5.62 7.10
N VAL A 177 0.81 -4.42 7.28
CA VAL A 177 0.22 -3.35 8.13
C VAL A 177 -1.05 -2.77 7.48
N SER A 178 -1.05 -2.62 6.16
CA SER A 178 -2.25 -2.22 5.41
C SER A 178 -3.33 -3.29 5.37
N MET A 179 -3.10 -4.48 5.93
CA MET A 179 -3.97 -5.64 5.78
C MET A 179 -4.24 -5.99 4.30
N GLY A 180 -3.29 -5.72 3.41
CA GLY A 180 -3.42 -5.96 1.97
C GLY A 180 -4.21 -4.89 1.22
N HIS A 181 -4.61 -3.78 1.86
CA HIS A 181 -5.29 -2.69 1.15
C HIS A 181 -4.40 -2.00 0.12
N VAL A 182 -3.07 -2.02 0.31
CA VAL A 182 -2.11 -1.54 -0.71
C VAL A 182 -2.16 -2.32 -2.03
N LEU A 183 -2.68 -3.55 -2.00
CA LEU A 183 -2.83 -4.39 -3.21
C LEU A 183 -4.08 -4.03 -4.02
N ARG A 184 -4.99 -3.24 -3.44
CA ARG A 184 -6.30 -2.89 -4.00
C ARG A 184 -6.46 -1.41 -4.29
N VAL A 185 -6.00 -0.54 -3.38
CA VAL A 185 -6.05 0.91 -3.59
C VAL A 185 -5.06 1.26 -4.70
N PRO A 186 -5.51 1.88 -5.81
CA PRO A 186 -4.64 2.34 -6.88
C PRO A 186 -3.53 3.26 -6.35
N PHE A 187 -2.32 3.10 -6.88
CA PHE A 187 -1.20 3.97 -6.55
C PHE A 187 -0.24 4.11 -7.72
N ALA A 188 0.47 5.23 -7.75
CA ALA A 188 1.54 5.50 -8.69
C ALA A 188 2.60 6.42 -8.06
N HIS A 189 3.85 6.22 -8.43
CA HIS A 189 4.93 7.16 -8.14
C HIS A 189 4.85 8.36 -9.09
N VAL A 190 4.88 9.55 -8.51
CA VAL A 190 4.97 10.79 -9.28
C VAL A 190 6.40 10.92 -9.80
N PRO A 191 6.61 11.03 -11.12
CA PRO A 191 7.96 11.05 -11.68
C PRO A 191 8.70 12.33 -11.30
N GLY A 192 10.00 12.20 -11.03
CA GLY A 192 10.88 13.34 -10.80
C GLY A 192 11.90 13.11 -9.68
N LYS A 193 12.79 14.09 -9.54
CA LYS A 193 13.76 14.17 -8.42
C LYS A 193 13.10 14.85 -7.20
N PRO A 194 13.72 14.77 -6.00
CA PRO A 194 13.20 15.44 -4.79
C PRO A 194 12.81 16.91 -4.94
N THR A 195 13.43 17.66 -5.86
CA THR A 195 13.13 19.07 -6.09
C THR A 195 12.20 19.34 -7.28
N THR A 196 11.72 18.31 -7.97
CA THR A 196 10.96 18.44 -9.23
C THR A 196 9.72 17.57 -9.33
N TRP A 197 9.58 16.52 -8.50
CA TRP A 197 8.45 15.59 -8.53
C TRP A 197 7.10 16.33 -8.38
N GLN A 198 7.07 17.38 -7.55
CA GLN A 198 5.88 18.16 -7.25
C GLN A 198 5.29 18.89 -8.47
N ARG A 199 6.01 18.93 -9.60
CA ARG A 199 5.48 19.42 -10.87
C ARG A 199 4.34 18.55 -11.40
N GLY A 200 4.35 17.25 -11.08
CA GLY A 200 3.26 16.34 -11.43
C GLY A 200 1.96 16.59 -10.68
N LEU A 201 1.94 17.49 -9.69
CA LEU A 201 0.70 17.92 -9.03
C LEU A 201 -0.18 18.76 -9.97
N ALA A 202 0.37 19.32 -11.05
CA ALA A 202 -0.40 20.03 -12.07
C ALA A 202 -1.49 19.13 -12.69
N ASP A 203 -1.19 17.84 -12.92
CA ASP A 203 -2.15 16.88 -13.48
C ASP A 203 -3.40 16.72 -12.57
N LEU A 204 -3.22 16.80 -11.25
CA LEU A 204 -4.33 16.78 -10.30
C LEU A 204 -5.18 18.05 -10.41
N GLN A 205 -4.52 19.20 -10.47
CA GLN A 205 -5.17 20.52 -10.57
C GLN A 205 -5.97 20.65 -11.87
N GLU A 206 -5.41 20.20 -13.00
CA GLU A 206 -6.09 20.17 -14.30
C GLU A 206 -7.34 19.28 -14.29
N ARG A 207 -7.37 18.25 -13.44
CA ARG A 207 -8.52 17.36 -13.20
C ARG A 207 -9.48 17.88 -12.11
N GLY A 208 -9.26 19.09 -11.63
CA GLY A 208 -10.12 19.77 -10.66
C GLY A 208 -9.88 19.41 -9.19
N TYR A 209 -8.83 18.64 -8.88
CA TYR A 209 -8.46 18.40 -7.48
C TYR A 209 -7.77 19.64 -6.90
N ARG A 210 -8.31 20.15 -5.80
CA ARG A 210 -7.59 21.11 -4.95
C ARG A 210 -6.53 20.38 -4.14
N VAL A 211 -5.27 20.72 -4.34
CA VAL A 211 -4.14 20.16 -3.61
C VAL A 211 -3.96 20.88 -2.28
N VAL A 212 -4.15 20.16 -1.18
CA VAL A 212 -4.07 20.65 0.20
C VAL A 212 -2.80 20.10 0.84
N ALA A 213 -1.82 20.97 1.09
CA ALA A 213 -0.59 20.64 1.82
C ALA A 213 -0.81 20.68 3.33
N MET A 214 -0.75 19.53 3.99
CA MET A 214 -0.90 19.41 5.44
C MET A 214 0.39 19.85 6.15
N THR A 215 0.31 20.94 6.91
CA THR A 215 1.44 21.49 7.68
C THR A 215 0.95 22.27 8.89
N PRO A 216 1.63 22.22 10.04
CA PRO A 216 1.27 23.05 11.19
C PRO A 216 1.53 24.55 10.94
N ASN A 217 2.43 24.89 10.02
CA ASN A 217 2.87 26.28 9.77
C ASN A 217 1.99 27.01 8.75
N THR A 218 0.75 27.31 9.14
CA THR A 218 -0.21 28.09 8.34
C THR A 218 -1.36 28.62 9.22
N ASP A 219 -2.04 29.65 8.76
CA ASP A 219 -3.23 30.18 9.42
C ASP A 219 -4.52 29.46 9.00
N ASN A 220 -4.53 28.79 7.85
CA ASN A 220 -5.73 28.10 7.36
C ASN A 220 -5.97 26.78 8.12
N THR A 221 -7.20 26.59 8.58
CA THR A 221 -7.60 25.27 9.10
C THR A 221 -7.89 24.31 7.96
N LEU A 222 -7.76 23.01 8.22
CA LEU A 222 -8.17 21.96 7.28
C LEU A 222 -9.62 22.14 6.83
N ALA A 223 -10.52 22.47 7.76
CA ALA A 223 -11.93 22.67 7.45
C ALA A 223 -12.17 23.84 6.48
N ASP A 224 -11.39 24.92 6.59
CA ASP A 224 -11.49 26.05 5.66
C ASP A 224 -10.87 25.71 4.30
N ALA A 225 -9.76 24.97 4.28
CA ALA A 225 -9.06 24.60 3.06
C ALA A 225 -9.88 23.69 2.12
N VAL A 226 -10.63 22.74 2.69
CA VAL A 226 -11.48 21.81 1.92
C VAL A 226 -12.86 22.39 1.58
N ARG A 227 -13.29 23.46 2.24
CA ARG A 227 -14.63 24.04 2.06
C ARG A 227 -14.87 24.42 0.59
N GLY A 228 -15.98 23.91 0.05
CA GLY A 228 -16.43 24.21 -1.31
C GLY A 228 -15.54 23.63 -2.41
N ALA A 229 -14.65 22.68 -2.09
CA ALA A 229 -13.92 21.91 -3.10
C ALA A 229 -14.72 20.66 -3.49
N ASP A 230 -14.93 20.45 -4.79
CA ASP A 230 -15.59 19.25 -5.29
C ASP A 230 -14.67 18.03 -5.15
N LYS A 231 -13.38 18.22 -5.46
CA LYS A 231 -12.31 17.21 -5.41
C LYS A 231 -11.11 17.75 -4.64
N VAL A 232 -10.50 16.91 -3.80
CA VAL A 232 -9.39 17.29 -2.90
C VAL A 232 -8.28 16.24 -2.98
N ALA A 233 -7.05 16.71 -3.16
CA ALA A 233 -5.84 15.91 -2.99
C ALA A 233 -5.17 16.30 -1.67
N VAL A 234 -5.19 15.41 -0.68
CA VAL A 234 -4.59 15.64 0.64
C VAL A 234 -3.13 15.21 0.59
N MET A 235 -2.22 16.17 0.73
CA MET A 235 -0.79 15.93 0.69
C MET A 235 -0.18 15.96 2.08
N VAL A 236 0.55 14.90 2.45
CA VAL A 236 1.26 14.76 3.73
C VAL A 236 2.73 14.45 3.52
N GLY A 237 3.57 14.90 4.45
CA GLY A 237 5.03 14.80 4.37
C GLY A 237 5.66 13.82 5.36
N ALA A 238 6.99 13.75 5.31
CA ALA A 238 7.81 12.89 6.16
C ALA A 238 7.64 13.17 7.66
N GLU A 239 7.91 12.17 8.49
CA GLU A 239 7.97 12.35 9.93
C GLU A 239 9.09 13.33 10.32
N GLY A 240 8.79 14.26 11.22
CA GLY A 240 9.74 15.27 11.68
C GLY A 240 9.90 16.44 10.71
N SER A 241 10.47 16.23 9.51
CA SER A 241 10.70 17.33 8.56
C SER A 241 9.45 17.81 7.84
N GLY A 242 8.40 17.00 7.78
CA GLY A 242 7.16 17.33 7.07
C GLY A 242 7.36 17.44 5.57
N LEU A 243 6.51 18.25 4.94
CA LEU A 243 6.59 18.55 3.51
C LEU A 243 7.75 19.50 3.21
N THR A 244 8.37 19.32 2.05
CA THR A 244 9.35 20.27 1.54
C THR A 244 8.68 21.58 1.15
N GLU A 245 9.41 22.69 1.24
CA GLU A 245 8.94 23.97 0.74
C GLU A 245 8.65 23.96 -0.76
N HIS A 246 9.27 23.05 -1.53
CA HIS A 246 8.93 22.86 -2.94
C HIS A 246 7.54 22.27 -3.11
N ALA A 247 7.21 21.19 -2.39
CA ALA A 247 5.88 20.59 -2.41
C ALA A 247 4.82 21.57 -1.89
N MET A 248 5.07 22.24 -0.77
CA MET A 248 4.12 23.21 -0.20
C MET A 248 3.89 24.44 -1.06
N ARG A 249 4.80 24.80 -1.98
CA ARG A 249 4.60 25.87 -2.97
C ARG A 249 3.82 25.41 -4.20
N ALA A 250 3.82 24.12 -4.50
CA ALA A 250 3.08 23.55 -5.62
C ALA A 250 1.61 23.25 -5.27
N ALA A 251 1.29 23.15 -3.97
CA ALA A 251 -0.09 23.01 -3.50
C ALA A 251 -0.89 24.31 -3.65
N ASP A 252 -2.21 24.19 -3.79
CA ASP A 252 -3.13 25.33 -3.86
C ASP A 252 -3.29 26.02 -2.51
N VAL A 253 -3.27 25.23 -1.42
CA VAL A 253 -3.46 25.74 -0.06
C VAL A 253 -2.66 24.91 0.94
N ARG A 254 -2.07 25.60 1.92
CA ARG A 254 -1.50 24.97 3.12
C ARG A 254 -2.57 24.95 4.20
N ALA A 255 -2.72 23.84 4.91
CA ALA A 255 -3.71 23.70 5.96
C ALA A 255 -3.18 22.96 7.19
N LYS A 256 -3.65 23.36 8.38
CA LYS A 256 -3.35 22.68 9.65
C LYS A 256 -4.58 21.99 10.23
N ILE A 257 -4.34 20.90 10.95
CA ILE A 257 -5.29 20.38 11.92
C ILE A 257 -5.11 21.21 13.21
N PRO A 258 -6.14 21.89 13.73
CA PRO A 258 -6.01 22.61 14.99
C PRO A 258 -5.66 21.64 16.12
N MET A 259 -4.53 21.88 16.79
CA MET A 259 -4.05 21.08 17.91
C MET A 259 -4.42 21.72 19.24
N SER A 260 -4.66 20.89 20.26
CA SER A 260 -4.76 21.34 21.64
C SER A 260 -3.42 21.93 22.12
N PRO A 261 -3.44 22.88 23.07
CA PRO A 261 -2.20 23.43 23.64
C PRO A 261 -1.25 22.33 24.15
N GLY A 262 0.04 22.44 23.81
CA GLY A 262 1.08 21.49 24.22
C GLY A 262 1.22 20.25 23.33
N THR A 263 0.52 20.18 22.20
CA THR A 263 0.71 19.13 21.18
C THR A 263 1.14 19.75 19.86
N ASP A 264 2.29 19.32 19.35
CA ASP A 264 2.89 19.92 18.16
C ASP A 264 2.39 19.30 16.85
N SER A 265 2.13 17.98 16.84
CA SER A 265 1.72 17.25 15.65
C SER A 265 1.06 15.92 15.97
N LEU A 266 0.39 15.35 14.97
CA LEU A 266 -0.08 13.96 14.96
C LEU A 266 0.87 13.09 14.12
N ASN A 267 0.81 11.78 14.34
CA ASN A 267 1.39 10.81 13.40
C ASN A 267 0.88 11.08 11.96
N VAL A 268 1.74 10.88 10.96
CA VAL A 268 1.43 11.21 9.54
C VAL A 268 0.21 10.44 9.01
N ALA A 269 0.06 9.16 9.35
CA ALA A 269 -1.07 8.36 8.90
C ALA A 269 -2.38 8.82 9.57
N THR A 270 -2.32 9.24 10.83
CA THR A 270 -3.46 9.86 11.53
C THR A 270 -3.82 11.20 10.92
N SER A 271 -2.82 12.05 10.62
CA SER A 271 -3.04 13.35 9.96
C SER A 271 -3.72 13.19 8.60
N ALA A 272 -3.27 12.20 7.82
CA ALA A 272 -3.88 11.86 6.55
C ALA A 272 -5.32 11.35 6.70
N ALA A 273 -5.60 10.49 7.69
CA ALA A 273 -6.96 10.03 7.95
C ALA A 273 -7.93 11.18 8.27
N VAL A 274 -7.50 12.15 9.09
CA VAL A 274 -8.28 13.36 9.38
C VAL A 274 -8.49 14.19 8.12
N GLY A 275 -7.44 14.35 7.30
CA GLY A 275 -7.50 15.01 5.99
C GLY A 275 -8.51 14.35 5.04
N PHE A 276 -8.40 13.03 4.86
CA PHE A 276 -9.30 12.25 4.00
C PHE A 276 -10.74 12.35 4.45
N TYR A 277 -10.99 12.23 5.76
CA TYR A 277 -12.34 12.36 6.32
C TYR A 277 -12.91 13.76 6.10
N ALA A 278 -12.13 14.81 6.35
CA ALA A 278 -12.57 16.19 6.14
C ALA A 278 -12.86 16.49 4.66
N ALA A 279 -12.11 15.88 3.74
CA ALA A 279 -12.26 16.05 2.29
C ALA A 279 -13.49 15.36 1.69
N GLN A 280 -14.23 14.54 2.45
CA GLN A 280 -15.45 13.89 1.96
C GLN A 280 -16.68 14.82 1.95
N PHE A 281 -16.63 15.96 2.64
CA PHE A 281 -17.76 16.86 2.86
C PHE A 281 -17.49 18.23 2.23
#